data_AF-A0A9E2CRD5-F1
#
_entry.id   AF-A0A9E2CRD5-F1
#
_cell.length_a   1.000
_cell.length_b   1.000
_cell.length_c   1.000
_cell.angle_alpha   90.00
_cell.angle_beta   90.00
_cell.angle_gamma   90.00
#
_symmetry.space_group_name_H-M   'P 1'
#
loop_
_entity.id
_entity.type
_entity.pdbx_description
1 polymer ?
#
loop_
_entity_poly.entity_id
_entity_poly.type
_entity_poly.pdbx_seq_one_letter_code
_entity_poly.pdbx_strand_id
1 'polypeptide(L)'
;MAYPVDNIIPVNVIISPSGLGYANFSSAFVFADQADLASLVTFDANTFRDYSTTSEVAEDFATDSAVYHIATRYFAQIPKPPQISVWMKDPLDTGIVDTLNKAADEAWRYHQFLKLSDLTEANALAVGDWGDANSRAIWATFSAAGILDPQSDTDIMSVLKAKGNRHMFAGFKSSGQVATDPTQ
;
A
#
# COMPACT_ATOMS: atom_id res chain seq x y z
N MET A 1 -47.67 14.58 -34.86
CA MET A 1 -47.89 15.60 -33.83
C MET A 1 -46.59 16.36 -33.67
N ALA A 2 -46.58 17.65 -34.01
CA ALA A 2 -45.41 18.51 -33.86
C ALA A 2 -45.38 19.05 -32.42
N TYR A 3 -44.26 18.91 -31.71
CA TYR A 3 -44.11 19.48 -30.39
C TYR A 3 -43.89 21.01 -30.50
N PRO A 4 -44.56 21.83 -29.67
CA PRO A 4 -44.36 23.28 -29.66
C PRO A 4 -42.91 23.62 -29.30
N VAL A 5 -42.24 24.43 -30.11
CA VAL A 5 -40.84 24.85 -29.89
C VAL A 5 -40.68 25.67 -28.60
N ASP A 6 -41.76 26.27 -28.12
CA ASP A 6 -41.82 27.04 -26.86
C ASP A 6 -41.67 26.15 -25.60
N ASN A 7 -41.79 24.82 -25.72
CA ASN A 7 -41.55 23.87 -24.63
C ASN A 7 -40.12 23.30 -24.62
N ILE A 8 -39.21 23.82 -25.45
CA ILE A 8 -37.80 23.43 -25.44
C ILE A 8 -37.08 24.29 -24.40
N ILE A 9 -36.81 23.71 -23.23
CA ILE A 9 -35.96 24.34 -22.22
C ILE A 9 -34.50 23.98 -22.53
N PRO A 10 -33.63 24.95 -22.85
CA PRO A 10 -32.21 24.66 -23.01
C PRO A 10 -31.61 24.31 -21.65
N VAL A 11 -31.31 23.02 -21.44
CA VAL A 11 -30.55 22.57 -20.28
C VAL A 11 -29.07 22.57 -20.65
N ASN A 12 -28.34 23.57 -20.18
CA ASN A 12 -26.88 23.53 -20.22
C ASN A 12 -26.40 22.58 -19.12
N VAL A 13 -26.07 21.34 -19.50
CA VAL A 13 -25.35 20.43 -18.62
C VAL A 13 -23.86 20.77 -18.72
N ILE A 14 -23.34 21.47 -17.72
CA ILE A 14 -21.91 21.64 -17.57
C ILE A 14 -21.37 20.33 -16.99
N ILE A 15 -20.97 19.41 -17.87
CA ILE A 15 -20.21 18.23 -17.47
C ILE A 15 -18.76 18.71 -17.34
N SER A 16 -18.38 19.16 -16.14
CA SER A 16 -16.95 19.25 -15.84
C SER A 16 -16.39 17.83 -15.87
N PRO A 17 -15.28 17.56 -16.56
CA PRO A 17 -14.54 16.35 -16.29
C PRO A 17 -14.04 16.48 -14.85
N SER A 18 -14.76 15.91 -13.90
CA SER A 18 -14.16 15.38 -12.69
C SER A 18 -13.27 14.25 -13.18
N GLY A 19 -12.13 14.61 -13.78
CA GLY A 19 -11.21 13.67 -14.39
C GLY A 19 -10.76 12.67 -13.33
N LEU A 20 -10.02 11.66 -13.79
CA LEU A 20 -9.38 10.59 -13.00
C LEU A 20 -8.52 11.05 -11.79
N GLY A 21 -8.58 12.31 -11.36
CA GLY A 21 -7.79 12.94 -10.29
C GLY A 21 -7.98 12.36 -8.88
N TYR A 22 -8.98 11.51 -8.63
CA TYR A 22 -9.05 10.75 -7.37
C TYR A 22 -8.38 9.37 -7.45
N ALA A 23 -8.14 8.83 -8.65
CA ALA A 23 -7.36 7.61 -8.81
C ALA A 23 -5.87 7.98 -8.77
N ASN A 24 -5.40 8.34 -7.58
CA ASN A 24 -4.00 8.68 -7.33
C ASN A 24 -3.14 7.40 -7.31
N PHE A 25 -2.89 6.83 -8.49
CA PHE A 25 -1.98 5.68 -8.66
C PHE A 25 -0.54 6.00 -8.22
N SER A 26 -0.18 7.29 -8.13
CA SER A 26 1.13 7.76 -7.66
C SER A 26 1.20 7.96 -6.15
N SER A 27 0.28 7.38 -5.39
CA SER A 27 0.25 7.48 -3.92
C SER A 27 0.16 6.10 -3.27
N ALA A 28 0.77 5.99 -2.11
CA ALA A 28 0.92 4.73 -1.41
C ALA A 28 0.64 4.89 0.08
N PHE A 29 0.14 3.80 0.68
CA PHE A 29 0.09 3.63 2.12
C PHE A 29 1.26 2.74 2.59
N VAL A 30 1.84 3.13 3.72
CA VAL A 30 2.76 2.34 4.53
C VAL A 30 2.15 2.15 5.90
N PHE A 31 2.28 0.98 6.48
CA PHE A 31 1.69 0.67 7.79
C PHE A 31 2.77 0.66 8.88
N ALA A 32 2.61 1.52 9.87
CA ALA A 32 3.54 1.70 10.99
C ALA A 32 2.96 1.16 12.30
N ASP A 33 3.84 0.70 13.19
CA ASP A 33 3.53 0.44 14.59
C ASP A 33 4.02 1.60 15.46
N GLN A 34 3.47 1.72 16.68
CA GLN A 34 3.95 2.69 17.67
C GLN A 34 5.45 2.53 17.97
N ALA A 35 5.98 1.32 17.84
CA ALA A 35 7.40 1.01 18.05
C ALA A 35 8.34 1.57 16.96
N ASP A 36 7.81 1.95 15.79
CA ASP A 36 8.59 2.54 14.70
C ASP A 36 8.84 4.05 14.89
N LEU A 37 8.11 4.70 15.81
CA LEU A 37 8.19 6.13 16.05
C LEU A 37 9.52 6.51 16.71
N ALA A 38 10.02 7.70 16.36
CA ALA A 38 11.13 8.30 17.07
C ALA A 38 10.74 8.63 18.53
N SER A 39 11.75 8.72 19.40
CA SER A 39 11.51 9.04 20.81
C SER A 39 10.79 10.39 20.95
N LEU A 40 9.75 10.43 21.81
CA LEU A 40 8.92 11.62 22.09
C LEU A 40 7.96 12.05 20.97
N VAL A 41 7.83 11.28 19.90
CA VAL A 41 6.81 11.53 18.86
C VAL A 41 5.51 10.82 19.22
N THR A 42 4.40 11.54 19.12
CA THR A 42 3.05 10.98 19.26
C THR A 42 2.36 10.94 17.91
N PHE A 43 1.80 9.79 17.57
CA PHE A 43 0.98 9.55 16.39
C PHE A 43 -0.17 8.66 16.83
N ASP A 44 -1.40 9.17 16.70
CA ASP A 44 -2.62 8.50 17.14
C ASP A 44 -2.94 7.29 16.26
N ALA A 45 -3.33 6.17 16.89
CA ALA A 45 -3.76 4.98 16.18
C ALA A 45 -5.00 5.23 15.31
N ASN A 46 -5.12 4.48 14.21
CA ASN A 46 -6.18 4.63 13.20
C ASN A 46 -6.20 6.01 12.51
N THR A 47 -5.06 6.69 12.44
CA THR A 47 -4.91 7.93 11.67
C THR A 47 -3.74 7.80 10.69
N PHE A 48 -3.67 8.71 9.72
CA PHE A 48 -2.56 8.76 8.78
C PHE A 48 -1.94 10.15 8.70
N ARG A 49 -0.67 10.18 8.27
CA ARG A 49 0.07 11.40 7.94
C ARG A 49 0.69 11.27 6.55
N ASP A 50 0.66 12.36 5.80
CA ASP A 50 1.28 12.43 4.48
C ASP A 50 2.67 13.06 4.60
N TYR A 51 3.65 12.43 3.95
CA TYR A 51 5.03 12.89 3.87
C TYR A 51 5.43 13.07 2.40
N SER A 52 6.26 14.07 2.12
CA SER A 52 6.74 14.40 0.77
C SER A 52 8.24 14.18 0.59
N THR A 53 8.97 14.00 1.70
CA THR A 53 10.40 13.76 1.72
C THR A 53 10.80 12.73 2.76
N THR A 54 11.96 12.10 2.57
CA THR A 54 12.56 11.21 3.56
C THR A 54 12.98 11.94 4.84
N SER A 55 13.28 13.24 4.76
CA SER A 55 13.64 14.04 5.93
C SER A 55 12.46 14.22 6.87
N GLU A 56 11.26 14.53 6.34
CA GLU A 56 10.03 14.62 7.15
C GLU A 56 9.71 13.28 7.82
N VAL A 57 9.91 12.15 7.13
CA VAL A 57 9.73 10.82 7.73
C VAL A 57 10.73 10.58 8.86
N ALA A 58 11.97 11.08 8.76
CA ALA A 58 12.98 10.94 9.81
C ALA A 58 12.70 11.78 11.07
N GLU A 59 11.81 12.79 10.99
CA GLU A 59 11.40 13.58 12.14
C GLU A 59 10.43 12.78 13.03
N ASP A 60 9.55 11.98 12.41
CA ASP A 60 8.52 11.21 13.11
C ASP A 60 8.90 9.74 13.37
N PHE A 61 9.74 9.13 12.53
CA PHE A 61 10.11 7.71 12.61
C PHE A 61 11.62 7.53 12.80
N ALA A 62 12.00 6.47 13.52
CA ALA A 62 13.40 6.12 13.69
C ALA A 62 14.03 5.71 12.34
N THR A 63 15.30 6.04 12.12
CA THR A 63 15.98 5.80 10.83
C THR A 63 16.32 4.32 10.57
N ASP A 64 16.20 3.48 11.60
CA ASP A 64 16.29 2.02 11.54
C ASP A 64 14.91 1.34 11.41
N SER A 65 13.82 2.12 11.46
CA SER A 65 12.47 1.58 11.30
C SER A 65 12.24 1.09 9.86
N ALA A 66 11.42 0.05 9.74
CA ALA A 66 11.02 -0.46 8.42
C ALA A 66 10.28 0.61 7.60
N VAL A 67 9.52 1.50 8.26
CA VAL A 67 8.79 2.61 7.64
C VAL A 67 9.76 3.57 6.96
N TYR A 68 10.84 3.96 7.65
CA TYR A 68 11.87 4.82 7.09
C TYR A 68 12.53 4.18 5.87
N HIS A 69 12.91 2.90 5.96
CA HIS A 69 13.51 2.18 4.83
C HIS A 69 12.57 2.10 3.62
N ILE A 70 11.28 1.80 3.81
CA ILE A 70 10.28 1.83 2.73
C ILE A 70 10.19 3.23 2.11
N ALA A 71 10.13 4.29 2.92
CA ALA A 71 10.06 5.67 2.43
C ALA A 71 11.30 6.06 1.60
N THR A 72 12.50 5.66 2.02
CA THR A 72 13.72 5.92 1.24
C THR A 72 13.68 5.30 -0.15
N ARG A 73 13.13 4.08 -0.28
CA ARG A 73 12.99 3.39 -1.56
C ARG A 73 11.90 3.98 -2.43
N TYR A 74 10.77 4.33 -1.81
CA TYR A 74 9.67 4.94 -2.53
C TYR A 74 10.10 6.28 -3.15
N PHE A 75 10.76 7.14 -2.39
CA PHE A 75 11.22 8.44 -2.90
C PHE A 75 12.46 8.36 -3.81
N ALA A 76 13.14 7.21 -3.91
CA ALA A 76 14.25 7.00 -4.84
C ALA A 76 13.79 6.73 -6.29
N GLN A 77 12.49 6.53 -6.53
CA GLN A 77 11.95 6.30 -7.86
C GLN A 77 12.10 7.54 -8.75
N ILE A 78 12.19 7.33 -10.06
CA ILE A 78 12.27 8.39 -11.07
C ILE A 78 11.10 8.20 -12.06
N PRO A 79 10.17 9.15 -12.18
CA PRO A 79 10.10 10.43 -11.46
C PRO A 79 9.78 10.26 -9.96
N LYS A 80 10.32 11.14 -9.12
CA LYS A 80 10.12 11.09 -7.67
C LYS A 80 8.63 11.14 -7.33
N PRO A 81 8.09 10.17 -6.58
CA PRO A 81 6.72 10.22 -6.11
C PRO A 81 6.46 11.46 -5.24
N PRO A 82 5.27 12.08 -5.38
CA PRO A 82 5.00 13.34 -4.69
C PRO A 82 4.75 13.16 -3.20
N GLN A 83 4.21 12.02 -2.77
CA GLN A 83 3.80 11.80 -1.38
C GLN A 83 3.72 10.32 -1.04
N ILE A 84 3.99 10.00 0.22
CA ILE A 84 3.72 8.71 0.84
C ILE A 84 2.87 8.93 2.09
N SER A 85 1.82 8.16 2.26
CA SER A 85 0.95 8.22 3.44
C SER A 85 1.37 7.11 4.40
N VAL A 86 1.61 7.43 5.66
CA VAL A 86 1.86 6.42 6.70
C VAL A 86 0.62 6.31 7.56
N TRP A 87 0.07 5.10 7.67
CA TRP A 87 -1.03 4.74 8.54
C TRP A 87 -0.51 4.18 9.85
N MET A 88 -1.01 4.70 10.98
CA MET A 88 -0.68 4.17 12.30
C MET A 88 -1.63 3.03 12.68
N LYS A 89 -1.09 1.82 12.79
CA LYS A 89 -1.85 0.63 13.17
C LYS A 89 -2.34 0.72 14.62
N ASP A 90 -3.51 0.15 14.85
CA ASP A 90 -4.03 -0.05 16.20
C ASP A 90 -3.58 -1.41 16.73
N PRO A 91 -2.87 -1.49 17.87
CA PRO A 91 -2.44 -2.76 18.45
C PRO A 91 -3.62 -3.65 18.90
N LEU A 92 -4.84 -3.11 18.97
CA LEU A 92 -6.05 -3.86 19.29
C LEU A 92 -6.68 -4.56 18.07
N ASP A 93 -6.19 -4.31 16.86
CA ASP A 93 -6.71 -4.95 15.66
C ASP A 93 -6.44 -6.45 15.66
N THR A 94 -7.48 -7.24 15.35
CA THR A 94 -7.42 -8.70 15.32
C THR A 94 -6.61 -9.26 14.16
N GLY A 95 -6.37 -8.45 13.12
CA GLY A 95 -5.51 -8.81 12.01
C GLY A 95 -5.30 -7.66 11.03
N ILE A 96 -4.34 -7.84 10.12
CA ILE A 96 -3.94 -6.80 9.17
C ILE A 96 -5.06 -6.39 8.20
N VAL A 97 -6.00 -7.28 7.91
CA VAL A 97 -7.14 -6.99 7.04
C VAL A 97 -8.07 -5.94 7.67
N ASP A 98 -8.23 -5.95 8.99
CA ASP A 98 -9.05 -4.95 9.70
C ASP A 98 -8.42 -3.57 9.59
N THR A 99 -7.10 -3.49 9.82
CA THR A 99 -6.31 -2.28 9.62
C THR A 99 -6.41 -1.77 8.17
N LEU A 100 -6.31 -2.67 7.19
CA LEU A 100 -6.40 -2.34 5.76
C LEU A 100 -7.78 -1.77 5.41
N ASN A 101 -8.87 -2.33 5.96
CA ASN A 101 -10.22 -1.80 5.78
C ASN A 101 -10.33 -0.38 6.34
N LYS A 102 -9.89 -0.15 7.58
CA LYS A 102 -9.93 1.19 8.20
C LYS A 102 -9.14 2.22 7.39
N ALA A 103 -7.95 1.86 6.91
CA ALA A 103 -7.14 2.74 6.08
C ALA A 103 -7.81 3.05 4.73
N ALA A 104 -8.43 2.04 4.10
CA ALA A 104 -9.10 2.20 2.81
C ALA A 104 -10.40 3.00 2.90
N ASP A 105 -11.10 2.94 4.04
CA ASP A 105 -12.29 3.75 4.32
C ASP A 105 -11.95 5.24 4.52
N GLU A 106 -10.79 5.53 5.10
CA GLU A 106 -10.35 6.90 5.37
C GLU A 106 -9.78 7.59 4.12
N ALA A 107 -8.89 6.93 3.37
CA ALA A 107 -8.35 7.48 2.14
C ALA A 107 -8.06 6.45 1.05
N TRP A 108 -8.28 6.86 -0.20
CA TRP A 108 -7.96 6.04 -1.36
C TRP A 108 -6.47 6.19 -1.73
N ARG A 109 -5.71 5.10 -1.63
CA ARG A 109 -4.32 4.97 -2.11
C ARG A 109 -4.18 3.66 -2.86
N TYR A 110 -3.54 3.64 -4.04
CA TYR A 110 -3.49 2.42 -4.84
C TYR A 110 -2.50 1.39 -4.29
N HIS A 111 -1.31 1.83 -3.92
CA HIS A 111 -0.22 0.95 -3.46
C HIS A 111 -0.23 0.77 -1.94
N GLN A 112 -0.10 -0.46 -1.48
CA GLN A 112 -0.02 -0.83 -0.07
C GLN A 112 1.34 -1.49 0.20
N PHE A 113 2.12 -0.89 1.08
CA PHE A 113 3.41 -1.41 1.53
C PHE A 113 3.29 -1.87 2.97
N LEU A 114 3.43 -3.17 3.16
CA LEU A 114 3.37 -3.82 4.47
C LEU A 114 4.77 -4.20 4.92
N LYS A 115 5.01 -4.19 6.23
CA LYS A 115 6.24 -4.70 6.80
C LYS A 115 6.28 -6.22 6.69
N LEU A 116 7.47 -6.81 6.70
CA LEU A 116 7.65 -8.27 6.64
C LEU A 116 6.98 -8.98 7.84
N SER A 117 6.90 -8.31 8.99
CA SER A 117 6.15 -8.80 10.17
C SER A 117 4.65 -8.88 9.94
N ASP A 118 4.12 -8.01 9.07
CA ASP A 118 2.69 -7.82 8.85
C ASP A 118 2.18 -8.64 7.67
N LEU A 119 3.04 -8.91 6.68
CA LEU A 119 2.74 -9.78 5.54
C LEU A 119 3.54 -11.08 5.62
N THR A 120 2.90 -12.09 6.21
CA THR A 120 3.47 -13.42 6.39
C THR A 120 2.81 -14.41 5.42
N GLU A 121 3.42 -15.58 5.21
CA GLU A 121 2.83 -16.62 4.36
C GLU A 121 1.43 -17.04 4.84
N ALA A 122 1.18 -17.00 6.15
CA ALA A 122 -0.09 -17.36 6.76
C ALA A 122 -1.23 -16.40 6.41
N ASN A 123 -0.93 -15.10 6.22
CA ASN A 123 -1.96 -14.08 5.95
C ASN A 123 -1.94 -13.52 4.53
N ALA A 124 -0.89 -13.79 3.74
CA ALA A 124 -0.71 -13.27 2.40
C ALA A 124 -1.89 -13.60 1.45
N LEU A 125 -2.52 -14.77 1.62
CA LEU A 125 -3.71 -15.12 0.84
C LEU A 125 -4.93 -14.25 1.16
N ALA A 126 -5.13 -13.91 2.44
CA ALA A 126 -6.25 -13.07 2.87
C ALA A 126 -6.01 -11.60 2.47
N VAL A 127 -4.76 -11.12 2.60
CA VAL A 127 -4.36 -9.79 2.14
C VAL A 127 -4.48 -9.66 0.62
N GLY A 128 -4.10 -10.71 -0.13
CA GLY A 128 -4.26 -10.75 -1.58
C GLY A 128 -5.73 -10.70 -2.01
N ASP A 129 -6.62 -11.44 -1.33
CA ASP A 129 -8.06 -11.38 -1.61
C ASP A 129 -8.64 -10.01 -1.33
N TRP A 130 -8.21 -9.41 -0.22
CA TRP A 130 -8.59 -8.05 0.11
C TRP A 130 -8.13 -7.07 -0.98
N GLY A 131 -6.89 -7.20 -1.46
CA GLY A 131 -6.36 -6.36 -2.53
C GLY A 131 -7.15 -6.49 -3.83
N ASP A 132 -7.53 -7.71 -4.21
CA ASP A 132 -8.36 -7.96 -5.39
C ASP A 132 -9.79 -7.44 -5.25
N ALA A 133 -10.41 -7.62 -4.08
CA ALA A 133 -11.75 -7.13 -3.80
C ALA A 133 -11.83 -5.59 -3.81
N ASN A 134 -10.78 -4.92 -3.35
CA ASN A 134 -10.72 -3.46 -3.22
C ASN A 134 -10.00 -2.76 -4.39
N SER A 135 -9.47 -3.52 -5.36
CA SER A 135 -8.64 -3.02 -6.46
C SER A 135 -7.44 -2.21 -5.93
N ARG A 136 -6.68 -2.83 -5.02
CA ARG A 136 -5.50 -2.26 -4.35
C ARG A 136 -4.30 -3.14 -4.58
N ALA A 137 -3.19 -2.53 -5.01
CA ALA A 137 -1.93 -3.22 -5.24
C ALA A 137 -1.24 -3.50 -3.90
N ILE A 138 -1.02 -4.77 -3.61
CA ILE A 138 -0.25 -5.22 -2.45
C ILE A 138 1.17 -5.57 -2.92
N TRP A 139 2.16 -4.94 -2.29
CA TRP A 139 3.56 -5.26 -2.53
C TRP A 139 4.09 -6.19 -1.45
N ALA A 140 4.61 -7.33 -1.88
CA ALA A 140 5.20 -8.34 -1.03
C ALA A 140 6.67 -8.56 -1.44
N THR A 141 7.57 -8.72 -0.47
CA THR A 141 8.94 -9.15 -0.73
C THR A 141 9.22 -10.43 0.01
N PHE A 142 9.80 -11.41 -0.69
CA PHE A 142 10.16 -12.71 -0.12
C PHE A 142 11.64 -13.01 -0.30
N SER A 143 12.20 -13.75 0.65
CA SER A 143 13.62 -14.13 0.66
C SER A 143 13.89 -15.62 0.86
N ALA A 144 12.85 -16.42 1.05
CA ALA A 144 12.98 -17.87 1.17
C ALA A 144 13.44 -18.48 -0.17
N ALA A 145 14.56 -19.19 -0.14
CA ALA A 145 15.19 -19.72 -1.35
C ALA A 145 14.31 -20.71 -2.13
N GLY A 146 13.41 -21.42 -1.44
CA GLY A 146 12.48 -22.38 -2.05
C GLY A 146 11.45 -21.75 -2.99
N ILE A 147 11.22 -20.45 -2.92
CA ILE A 147 10.25 -19.73 -3.77
C ILE A 147 10.69 -19.67 -5.24
N LEU A 148 11.99 -19.81 -5.52
CA LEU A 148 12.49 -19.84 -6.89
C LEU A 148 12.45 -21.24 -7.52
N ASP A 149 12.12 -22.28 -6.76
CA ASP A 149 12.07 -23.64 -7.28
C ASP A 149 10.81 -23.83 -8.13
N PRO A 150 10.93 -24.01 -9.46
CA PRO A 150 9.75 -24.20 -10.32
C PRO A 150 9.03 -25.54 -10.09
N GLN A 151 9.59 -26.46 -9.29
CA GLN A 151 8.98 -27.74 -8.94
C GLN A 151 8.26 -27.70 -7.59
N SER A 152 8.47 -26.65 -6.79
CA SER A 152 7.73 -26.47 -5.55
C SER A 152 6.29 -26.05 -5.85
N ASP A 153 5.32 -26.70 -5.22
CA ASP A 153 3.90 -26.36 -5.26
C ASP A 153 3.36 -25.87 -3.90
N THR A 154 4.21 -25.92 -2.87
CA THR A 154 3.85 -25.58 -1.48
C THR A 154 4.32 -24.19 -1.05
N ASP A 155 5.19 -23.56 -1.83
CA ASP A 155 5.66 -22.20 -1.53
C ASP A 155 4.54 -21.17 -1.76
N ILE A 156 4.68 -20.02 -1.10
CA ILE A 156 3.67 -18.97 -1.13
C ILE A 156 3.41 -18.41 -2.54
N MET A 157 4.41 -18.39 -3.42
CA MET A 157 4.23 -17.89 -4.79
C MET A 157 3.45 -18.88 -5.64
N SER A 158 3.70 -20.18 -5.48
CA SER A 158 2.93 -21.25 -6.10
C SER A 158 1.47 -21.26 -5.62
N VAL A 159 1.25 -21.04 -4.32
CA VAL A 159 -0.10 -20.93 -3.73
C VAL A 159 -0.85 -19.69 -4.25
N LEU A 160 -0.20 -18.51 -4.28
CA LEU A 160 -0.78 -17.29 -4.85
C LEU A 160 -1.06 -17.42 -6.35
N LYS A 161 -0.17 -18.08 -7.10
CA LYS A 161 -0.35 -18.39 -8.52
C LYS A 161 -1.55 -19.30 -8.76
N ALA A 162 -1.70 -20.37 -7.98
CA ALA A 162 -2.82 -21.30 -8.09
C ALA A 162 -4.16 -20.61 -7.82
N LYS A 163 -4.17 -19.64 -6.90
CA LYS A 163 -5.35 -18.84 -6.57
C LYS A 163 -5.69 -17.80 -7.64
N GLY A 164 -4.68 -17.25 -8.31
CA GLY A 164 -4.86 -16.30 -9.41
C GLY A 164 -5.13 -14.87 -8.97
N ASN A 165 -4.57 -14.45 -7.82
CA ASN A 165 -4.69 -13.08 -7.35
C ASN A 165 -4.05 -12.10 -8.35
N ARG A 166 -4.74 -11.00 -8.67
CA ARG A 166 -4.36 -10.07 -9.75
C ARG A 166 -3.64 -8.83 -9.24
N HIS A 167 -3.86 -8.45 -7.99
CA HIS A 167 -3.28 -7.25 -7.40
C HIS A 167 -2.18 -7.54 -6.37
N MET A 168 -1.55 -8.72 -6.45
CA MET A 168 -0.39 -9.10 -5.64
C MET A 168 0.88 -8.97 -6.48
N PHE A 169 1.82 -8.15 -6.02
CA PHE A 169 3.11 -7.94 -6.66
C PHE A 169 4.22 -8.45 -5.75
N ALA A 170 4.89 -9.52 -6.17
CA ALA A 170 5.95 -10.15 -5.40
C ALA A 170 7.33 -9.82 -5.95
N GLY A 171 8.20 -9.29 -5.11
CA GLY A 171 9.64 -9.20 -5.33
C GLY A 171 10.37 -10.34 -4.62
N PHE A 172 11.38 -10.90 -5.25
CA PHE A 172 12.29 -11.85 -4.60
C PHE A 172 13.66 -11.21 -4.38
N LYS A 173 14.25 -11.43 -3.20
CA LYS A 173 15.64 -11.07 -2.91
C LYS A 173 16.28 -12.13 -2.04
N SER A 174 17.49 -12.58 -2.40
CA SER A 174 18.19 -13.60 -1.60
C SER A 174 18.58 -13.07 -0.22
N SER A 175 18.45 -13.91 0.81
CA SER A 175 18.71 -13.55 2.21
C SER A 175 20.11 -12.95 2.44
N GLY A 176 21.13 -13.45 1.75
CA GLY A 176 22.50 -12.90 1.82
C GLY A 176 22.60 -11.45 1.35
N GLN A 177 21.78 -11.05 0.37
CA GLN A 177 21.74 -9.66 -0.11
C GLN A 177 20.91 -8.76 0.81
N VAL A 178 19.92 -9.31 1.51
CA VAL A 178 19.14 -8.57 2.53
C VAL A 178 20.03 -8.22 3.72
N ALA A 179 20.89 -9.13 4.16
CA ALA A 179 21.83 -8.88 5.26
C ALA A 179 22.92 -7.86 4.92
N THR A 180 23.31 -7.78 3.64
CA THR A 180 24.40 -6.89 3.18
C THR A 180 23.89 -5.47 2.88
N ASP A 181 22.64 -5.35 2.42
CA ASP A 181 21.95 -4.08 2.25
C ASP A 181 20.51 -4.22 2.79
N PRO A 182 20.31 -3.98 4.10
CA PRO A 182 18.99 -4.04 4.73
C PRO A 182 18.08 -2.91 4.26
N THR A 183 18.63 -1.91 3.55
CA THR A 183 17.84 -0.82 3.01
C THR A 183 17.11 -1.20 1.72
N GLN A 184 17.34 -2.39 1.13
CA GLN A 184 16.72 -2.90 -0.11
C GLN A 184 15.74 -4.06 0.13
#